data_AF-A0A554KF55-F1
#
_entry.id   AF-A0A554KF55-F1
#
_cell.length_a   1.000
_cell.length_b   1.000
_cell.length_c   1.000
_cell.angle_alpha   90.00
_cell.angle_beta   90.00
_cell.angle_gamma   90.00
#
_symmetry.space_group_name_H-M   'P 1'
#
loop_
_entity.id
_entity.type
_entity.pdbx_description
1 polymer ?
#
loop_
_entity_poly.entity_id
_entity_poly.type
_entity_poly.pdbx_seq_one_letter_code
_entity_poly.pdbx_strand_id
1 'polypeptide(L)'
;MKEGVPQQEVPISLHETAPDQNYFTHLRDQAVEQGKKQETNSSLHDFNIAKDARAIDLPDGRMFVIPRHKGGIVELEKRMADFYDKRAKLYHVSEVDLNRKSKELDEQSKQLLQDTFRDDELAIEDLAIIRRDKTPEEHARNEEDMRDYRVLMSKSMRETIQNEFNFKLPDLSLKEQFYFLQFLKHNKSTESESIKKFIREFKISGIKTLVSLDYDPEIGVKIIELAKDSNRAEVRRIFYEFGDIVSRAEWFTDKLKQFLSLQSSHISEDVRGDFSGYLYEAIVRRSKDLLVAAQEIVTQEEKGESDLTLHDVTIALRGIKTFLTIANLRPSFWKSEVLPNTDEGDKNTRIQIRRPDGVEYMLKMFVRPEEEKGAQARVNFELIFDTAHPDEELQKAFLQQTAYARGKQKTESVLRIAIDRDTAQNGTLVSLDMGRNRYWADDNKFIRTGDVVGRLLQASSEEGHHTTNSFPPEYAGPEVFKELTTGLKEFIEAKARIATTDQYQ
;
A
#
# COMPACT_ATOMS: atom_id res chain seq x y z
N MET A 1 -36.83 -70.53 -27.90
CA MET A 1 -36.32 -69.90 -26.67
C MET A 1 -34.81 -69.83 -26.81
N LYS A 2 -34.34 -68.70 -27.35
CA LYS A 2 -32.98 -68.47 -27.81
C LYS A 2 -32.67 -66.97 -27.68
N GLU A 3 -31.38 -66.71 -27.55
CA GLU A 3 -30.67 -65.45 -27.76
C GLU A 3 -30.51 -64.55 -26.53
N GLY A 4 -29.39 -64.81 -25.84
CA GLY A 4 -28.66 -63.80 -25.08
C GLY A 4 -28.00 -62.79 -26.04
N VAL A 5 -28.03 -61.53 -25.63
CA VAL A 5 -27.46 -60.40 -26.36
C VAL A 5 -26.05 -60.13 -25.81
N PRO A 6 -25.05 -59.82 -26.66
CA PRO A 6 -23.65 -59.69 -26.25
C PRO A 6 -23.33 -58.31 -25.68
N GLN A 7 -22.36 -58.28 -24.77
CA GLN A 7 -21.68 -57.08 -24.31
C GLN A 7 -20.89 -56.44 -25.47
N GLN A 8 -21.12 -55.16 -25.72
CA GLN A 8 -20.28 -54.32 -26.57
C GLN A 8 -19.29 -53.58 -25.67
N GLU A 9 -18.00 -53.92 -25.82
CA GLU A 9 -16.89 -53.14 -25.27
C GLU A 9 -16.75 -51.84 -26.07
N VAL A 10 -16.86 -50.71 -25.38
CA VAL A 10 -16.48 -49.39 -25.91
C VAL A 10 -15.04 -49.12 -25.48
N PRO A 11 -14.08 -48.93 -26.40
CA PRO A 11 -12.74 -48.52 -26.02
C PRO A 11 -12.77 -47.04 -25.63
N ILE A 12 -12.63 -46.76 -24.32
CA ILE A 12 -12.29 -45.43 -23.83
C ILE A 12 -10.82 -45.20 -24.16
N SER A 13 -10.55 -44.42 -25.21
CA SER A 13 -9.25 -43.83 -25.46
C SER A 13 -8.95 -42.82 -24.36
N LEU A 14 -8.03 -43.19 -23.46
CA LEU A 14 -7.32 -42.24 -22.60
C LEU A 14 -6.33 -41.47 -23.49
N HIS A 15 -6.76 -40.33 -24.03
CA HIS A 15 -5.81 -39.29 -24.36
C HIS A 15 -5.47 -38.55 -23.07
N GLU A 16 -4.30 -38.87 -22.52
CA GLU A 16 -3.57 -37.99 -21.63
C GLU A 16 -3.29 -36.69 -22.39
N THR A 17 -4.13 -35.67 -22.20
CA THR A 17 -3.72 -34.30 -22.47
C THR A 17 -2.72 -33.93 -21.38
N ALA A 18 -1.45 -33.85 -21.76
CA ALA A 18 -0.38 -33.31 -20.92
C ALA A 18 -0.80 -31.95 -20.33
N PRO A 19 -0.42 -31.64 -19.08
CA PRO A 19 -0.72 -30.35 -18.48
C PRO A 19 -0.03 -29.23 -19.26
N ASP A 20 -0.84 -28.24 -19.61
CA ASP A 20 -0.46 -27.01 -20.31
C ASP A 20 0.72 -26.33 -19.60
N GLN A 21 1.87 -26.29 -20.27
CA GLN A 21 3.09 -25.65 -19.76
C GLN A 21 2.92 -24.13 -19.85
N ASN A 22 2.86 -23.49 -18.67
CA ASN A 22 3.05 -22.08 -18.37
C ASN A 22 2.97 -21.08 -19.55
N TYR A 23 1.98 -20.19 -19.48
CA TYR A 23 1.84 -18.98 -20.31
C TYR A 23 3.17 -18.23 -20.56
N PHE A 24 4.06 -18.19 -19.57
CA PHE A 24 5.39 -17.58 -19.69
C PHE A 24 6.40 -18.39 -20.49
N THR A 25 6.30 -19.71 -20.53
CA THR A 25 7.08 -20.53 -21.46
C THR A 25 6.69 -20.18 -22.89
N HIS A 26 5.39 -20.02 -23.17
CA HIS A 26 4.91 -19.61 -24.49
C HIS A 26 5.36 -18.18 -24.87
N LEU A 27 5.28 -17.21 -23.95
CA LEU A 27 5.76 -15.84 -24.19
C LEU A 27 7.29 -15.78 -24.33
N ARG A 28 8.03 -16.55 -23.53
CA ARG A 28 9.49 -16.68 -23.63
C ARG A 28 9.88 -17.25 -25.00
N ASP A 29 9.19 -18.29 -25.44
CA ASP A 29 9.48 -18.94 -26.71
C ASP A 29 9.09 -18.05 -27.92
N GLN A 30 8.00 -17.28 -27.82
CA GLN A 30 7.65 -16.26 -28.82
C GLN A 30 8.65 -15.09 -28.87
N ALA A 31 9.17 -14.63 -27.73
CA ALA A 31 10.18 -13.58 -27.68
C ALA A 31 11.54 -14.03 -28.22
N VAL A 32 11.93 -15.29 -27.99
CA VAL A 32 13.11 -15.93 -28.61
C VAL A 32 12.96 -16.01 -30.13
N GLU A 33 11.73 -16.17 -30.64
CA GLU A 33 11.43 -16.22 -32.07
C GLU A 33 11.38 -14.82 -32.71
N GLN A 34 10.85 -13.81 -32.00
CA GLN A 34 10.77 -12.41 -32.46
C GLN A 34 12.10 -11.65 -32.34
N GLY A 35 13.00 -12.05 -31.43
CA GLY A 35 14.34 -11.47 -31.26
C GLY A 35 15.30 -11.62 -32.45
N LYS A 36 14.88 -12.28 -33.54
CA LYS A 36 15.68 -12.43 -34.78
C LYS A 36 15.46 -11.33 -35.82
N LYS A 37 14.55 -10.37 -35.60
CA LYS A 37 14.30 -9.28 -36.56
C LYS A 37 13.90 -7.98 -35.86
N GLN A 38 14.84 -7.06 -35.65
CA GLN A 38 14.73 -5.62 -36.00
C GLN A 38 15.86 -4.79 -35.36
N GLU A 39 16.66 -4.15 -36.21
CA GLU A 39 17.39 -2.92 -35.90
C GLU A 39 16.63 -1.75 -36.56
N THR A 40 16.36 -0.67 -35.82
CA THR A 40 16.86 0.71 -36.07
C THR A 40 15.98 1.81 -35.44
N ASN A 41 16.69 2.78 -34.85
CA ASN A 41 16.42 4.21 -34.64
C ASN A 41 15.11 4.70 -34.01
N SER A 42 15.22 5.31 -32.82
CA SER A 42 14.44 6.52 -32.50
C SER A 42 15.23 7.46 -31.58
N SER A 43 15.15 8.76 -31.87
CA SER A 43 15.79 9.87 -31.16
C SER A 43 14.99 10.27 -29.92
N LEU A 44 15.64 10.37 -28.77
CA LEU A 44 15.09 10.86 -27.51
C LEU A 44 15.26 12.38 -27.40
N HIS A 45 14.15 13.13 -27.46
CA HIS A 45 14.04 14.44 -26.83
C HIS A 45 12.84 14.44 -25.88
N ASP A 46 13.03 15.16 -24.76
CA ASP A 46 12.10 15.50 -23.67
C ASP A 46 12.27 14.70 -22.37
N PHE A 47 13.14 15.22 -21.49
CA PHE A 47 13.18 14.87 -20.07
C PHE A 47 12.61 16.02 -19.23
N ASN A 48 11.35 15.90 -18.80
CA ASN A 48 10.78 16.71 -17.72
C ASN A 48 10.94 15.96 -16.39
N ILE A 49 11.49 16.65 -15.37
CA ILE A 49 11.89 16.08 -14.08
C ILE A 49 10.73 16.15 -13.10
N ALA A 50 10.09 15.01 -12.82
CA ALA A 50 9.23 14.81 -11.65
C ALA A 50 9.99 14.04 -10.55
N LYS A 51 9.66 14.33 -9.28
CA LYS A 51 10.31 13.85 -8.05
C LYS A 51 9.48 12.74 -7.39
N ASP A 52 9.73 11.48 -7.75
CA ASP A 52 9.52 10.28 -6.93
C ASP A 52 10.24 9.10 -7.61
N ALA A 53 10.45 7.97 -6.91
CA ALA A 53 11.35 6.86 -7.31
C ALA A 53 11.27 6.53 -8.81
N ARG A 54 12.41 6.58 -9.51
CA ARG A 54 12.46 6.39 -10.96
C ARG A 54 12.85 4.97 -11.30
N ALA A 55 12.05 4.33 -12.15
CA ALA A 55 12.56 3.36 -13.10
C ALA A 55 13.13 4.15 -14.30
N ILE A 56 14.43 4.04 -14.56
CA ILE A 56 15.11 4.62 -15.71
C ILE A 56 15.38 3.50 -16.71
N ASP A 57 14.92 3.70 -17.94
CA ASP A 57 15.29 2.85 -19.06
C ASP A 57 16.73 3.13 -19.49
N LEU A 58 17.59 2.14 -19.30
CA LEU A 58 18.94 2.18 -19.84
C LEU A 58 18.91 1.82 -21.34
N PRO A 59 19.81 2.38 -22.16
CA PRO A 59 19.87 2.09 -23.61
C PRO A 59 20.07 0.61 -23.95
N ASP A 60 20.63 -0.16 -23.03
CA ASP A 60 20.81 -1.62 -23.15
C ASP A 60 19.55 -2.43 -22.80
N GLY A 61 18.44 -1.77 -22.47
CA GLY A 61 17.18 -2.40 -22.15
C GLY A 61 16.99 -2.78 -20.69
N ARG A 62 17.97 -2.55 -19.82
CA ARG A 62 17.79 -2.74 -18.39
C ARG A 62 16.95 -1.62 -17.80
N MET A 63 16.11 -1.98 -16.84
CA MET A 63 15.35 -1.03 -16.05
C MET A 63 16.07 -0.82 -14.74
N PHE A 64 16.49 0.42 -14.50
CA PHE A 64 17.18 0.77 -13.29
C PHE A 64 16.21 1.43 -12.31
N VAL A 65 15.97 0.83 -11.16
CA VAL A 65 15.11 1.42 -10.14
C VAL A 65 15.99 2.04 -9.08
N ILE A 66 15.89 3.37 -8.90
CA ILE A 66 16.69 4.09 -7.90
C ILE A 66 16.14 3.76 -6.51
N PRO A 67 16.82 2.95 -5.67
CA PRO A 67 16.40 2.71 -4.31
C PRO A 67 16.60 4.00 -3.50
N ARG A 68 15.72 4.28 -2.53
CA ARG A 68 15.76 5.51 -1.72
C ARG A 68 16.93 5.55 -0.70
N HIS A 69 17.79 4.54 -0.62
CA HIS A 69 18.76 4.40 0.47
C HIS A 69 20.23 4.61 0.09
N LYS A 70 20.98 5.14 1.07
CA LYS A 70 22.43 5.38 1.17
C LYS A 70 23.05 6.38 0.19
N GLY A 71 22.97 7.68 0.49
CA GLY A 71 23.91 8.71 -0.02
C GLY A 71 23.97 8.94 -1.54
N GLY A 72 23.46 8.01 -2.36
CA GLY A 72 23.59 7.96 -3.81
C GLY A 72 22.73 9.00 -4.49
N ILE A 73 21.56 9.36 -3.93
CA ILE A 73 20.77 10.48 -4.46
C ILE A 73 21.50 11.81 -4.24
N VAL A 74 22.08 12.04 -3.07
CA VAL A 74 22.84 13.27 -2.76
C VAL A 74 24.13 13.33 -3.59
N GLU A 75 24.82 12.20 -3.75
CA GLU A 75 25.99 12.05 -4.61
C GLU A 75 25.63 12.26 -6.10
N LEU A 76 24.51 11.71 -6.56
CA LEU A 76 23.99 11.86 -7.92
C LEU A 76 23.59 13.31 -8.19
N GLU A 77 22.88 13.97 -7.28
CA GLU A 77 22.52 15.38 -7.38
C GLU A 77 23.77 16.27 -7.44
N LYS A 78 24.77 15.98 -6.59
CA LYS A 78 26.06 16.69 -6.60
C LYS A 78 26.81 16.47 -7.91
N ARG A 79 26.88 15.24 -8.41
CA ARG A 79 27.54 14.88 -9.67
C ARG A 79 26.79 15.45 -10.89
N MET A 80 25.46 15.51 -10.85
CA MET A 80 24.63 16.16 -11.88
C MET A 80 24.81 17.67 -11.87
N ALA A 81 24.88 18.32 -10.71
CA ALA A 81 25.21 19.74 -10.62
C ALA A 81 26.60 20.03 -11.21
N ASP A 82 27.59 19.19 -10.89
CA ASP A 82 28.95 19.27 -11.44
C ASP A 82 28.96 19.05 -12.98
N PHE A 83 28.10 18.16 -13.48
CA PHE A 83 27.88 17.92 -14.91
C PHE A 83 27.32 19.16 -15.62
N TYR A 84 26.27 19.78 -15.08
CA TYR A 84 25.66 20.99 -15.67
C TYR A 84 26.63 22.18 -15.62
N ASP A 85 27.43 22.33 -14.56
CA ASP A 85 28.46 23.36 -14.47
C ASP A 85 29.57 23.16 -15.51
N LYS A 86 30.05 21.92 -15.72
CA LYS A 86 31.01 21.58 -16.80
C LYS A 86 30.44 21.86 -18.19
N ARG A 87 29.16 21.56 -18.41
CA ARG A 87 28.46 21.85 -19.68
C ARG A 87 28.30 23.36 -19.91
N ALA A 88 27.95 24.13 -18.89
CA ALA A 88 27.84 25.59 -18.97
C ALA A 88 29.16 26.26 -19.38
N LYS A 89 30.30 25.70 -18.96
CA LYS A 89 31.65 26.19 -19.31
C LYS A 89 32.06 25.88 -20.76
N LEU A 90 31.30 25.08 -21.51
CA LEU A 90 31.58 24.70 -22.90
C LEU A 90 30.93 25.64 -23.94
N TYR A 91 30.18 26.66 -23.53
CA TYR A 91 29.49 27.60 -24.44
C TYR A 91 30.42 28.57 -25.23
N HIS A 92 31.75 28.36 -25.20
CA HIS A 92 32.74 29.14 -25.95
C HIS A 92 33.60 28.31 -26.92
N VAL A 93 33.19 27.08 -27.24
CA VAL A 93 33.95 26.17 -28.11
C VAL A 93 33.25 26.01 -29.47
N SER A 94 33.99 25.65 -30.52
CA SER A 94 33.45 25.43 -31.86
C SER A 94 32.32 24.38 -31.87
N GLU A 95 31.37 24.51 -32.80
CA GLU A 95 30.20 23.62 -32.90
C GLU A 95 30.56 22.14 -33.11
N VAL A 96 31.70 21.86 -33.75
CA VAL A 96 32.23 20.51 -33.96
C VAL A 96 32.78 19.92 -32.66
N ASP A 97 33.47 20.72 -31.85
CA ASP A 97 33.97 20.31 -30.54
C ASP A 97 32.85 20.16 -29.50
N LEU A 98 31.79 20.96 -29.61
CA LEU A 98 30.57 20.85 -28.81
C LEU A 98 29.87 19.50 -29.04
N ASN A 99 29.71 19.09 -30.30
CA ASN A 99 29.07 17.81 -30.62
C ASN A 99 29.90 16.61 -30.15
N ARG A 100 31.23 16.66 -30.32
CA ARG A 100 32.13 15.60 -29.83
C ARG A 100 32.12 15.52 -28.30
N LYS A 101 32.26 16.64 -27.60
CA LYS A 101 32.22 16.68 -26.13
C LYS A 101 30.85 16.34 -25.57
N SER A 102 29.76 16.69 -26.24
CA SER A 102 28.41 16.27 -25.85
C SER A 102 28.26 14.76 -25.92
N LYS A 103 28.78 14.12 -26.97
CA LYS A 103 28.74 12.65 -27.11
C LYS A 103 29.64 11.96 -26.08
N GLU A 104 30.83 12.50 -25.82
CA GLU A 104 31.73 12.02 -24.74
C GLU A 104 31.08 12.18 -23.35
N LEU A 105 30.37 13.28 -23.10
CA LEU A 105 29.64 13.55 -21.85
C LEU A 105 28.40 12.67 -21.69
N ASP A 106 27.67 12.37 -22.77
CA ASP A 106 26.56 11.42 -22.75
C ASP A 106 27.06 10.01 -22.45
N GLU A 107 28.17 9.57 -23.06
CA GLU A 107 28.76 8.26 -22.73
C GLU A 107 29.37 8.22 -21.33
N GLN A 108 30.00 9.30 -20.86
CA GLN A 108 30.44 9.38 -19.46
C GLN A 108 29.26 9.38 -18.49
N SER A 109 28.14 10.02 -18.83
CA SER A 109 26.93 9.99 -18.00
C SER A 109 26.31 8.60 -17.99
N LYS A 110 26.25 7.90 -19.12
CA LYS A 110 25.81 6.50 -19.20
C LYS A 110 26.74 5.59 -18.40
N GLN A 111 28.05 5.77 -18.53
CA GLN A 111 29.05 4.99 -17.80
C GLN A 111 28.98 5.27 -16.29
N LEU A 112 28.79 6.53 -15.87
CA LEU A 112 28.59 6.92 -14.48
C LEU A 112 27.26 6.38 -13.94
N LEU A 113 26.19 6.38 -14.76
CA LEU A 113 24.91 5.75 -14.45
C LEU A 113 24.98 4.22 -14.49
N GLN A 114 25.99 3.62 -15.11
CA GLN A 114 26.24 2.18 -15.04
C GLN A 114 27.11 1.83 -13.84
N ASP A 115 28.12 2.65 -13.51
CA ASP A 115 29.11 2.39 -12.46
C ASP A 115 28.63 2.82 -11.06
N THR A 116 27.79 3.86 -10.96
CA THR A 116 27.16 4.27 -9.67
C THR A 116 26.03 3.31 -9.27
N PHE A 117 25.55 2.50 -10.20
CA PHE A 117 24.33 1.71 -10.07
C PHE A 117 24.54 0.23 -10.42
N ARG A 118 25.81 -0.21 -10.38
CA ARG A 118 26.20 -1.50 -10.92
C ARG A 118 25.88 -2.68 -10.02
N ASP A 119 25.67 -2.52 -8.71
CA ASP A 119 25.49 -3.66 -7.79
C ASP A 119 24.72 -3.34 -6.48
N ASP A 120 23.82 -2.37 -6.44
CA ASP A 120 22.80 -2.39 -5.38
C ASP A 120 21.76 -3.44 -5.79
N GLU A 121 22.04 -4.71 -5.47
CA GLU A 121 21.11 -5.82 -5.71
C GLU A 121 19.77 -5.47 -5.06
N LEU A 122 18.72 -5.33 -5.88
CA LEU A 122 17.34 -5.29 -5.38
C LEU A 122 17.13 -6.46 -4.43
N ALA A 123 16.88 -6.14 -3.17
CA ALA A 123 16.64 -7.12 -2.13
C ALA A 123 15.14 -7.47 -2.12
N ILE A 124 14.79 -8.61 -1.53
CA ILE A 124 13.37 -9.01 -1.46
C ILE A 124 12.56 -8.03 -0.61
N GLU A 125 13.19 -7.40 0.38
CA GLU A 125 12.60 -6.40 1.27
C GLU A 125 12.21 -5.11 0.53
N ASP A 126 12.82 -4.84 -0.63
CA ASP A 126 12.44 -3.71 -1.48
C ASP A 126 11.15 -3.98 -2.29
N LEU A 127 10.86 -5.26 -2.56
CA LEU A 127 9.77 -5.69 -3.44
C LEU A 127 8.58 -6.26 -2.68
N ALA A 128 8.81 -7.13 -1.70
CA ALA A 128 7.76 -7.77 -0.93
C ALA A 128 7.39 -6.97 0.31
N ILE A 129 6.15 -7.14 0.77
CA ILE A 129 5.71 -6.59 2.05
C ILE A 129 6.45 -7.33 3.18
N ILE A 130 6.99 -6.56 4.12
CA ILE A 130 7.60 -7.10 5.33
C ILE A 130 6.48 -7.58 6.26
N ARG A 131 6.41 -8.90 6.48
CA ARG A 131 5.40 -9.56 7.32
C ARG A 131 6.10 -10.41 8.36
N ARG A 132 5.66 -10.29 9.62
CA ARG A 132 6.16 -11.11 10.73
C ARG A 132 5.68 -12.57 10.62
N ASP A 133 4.46 -12.76 10.16
CA ASP A 133 3.77 -14.04 10.12
C ASP A 133 4.05 -14.85 8.84
N LYS A 134 5.11 -14.50 8.08
CA LYS A 134 5.50 -15.25 6.89
C LYS A 134 6.01 -16.63 7.27
N THR A 135 5.46 -17.68 6.64
CA THR A 135 5.96 -19.04 6.84
C THR A 135 7.27 -19.27 6.07
N PRO A 136 8.09 -20.28 6.44
CA PRO A 136 9.29 -20.62 5.69
C PRO A 136 9.02 -20.89 4.20
N GLU A 137 7.87 -21.49 3.88
CA GLU A 137 7.42 -21.73 2.50
C GLU A 137 7.14 -20.43 1.76
N GLU A 138 6.54 -19.43 2.44
CA GLU A 138 6.32 -18.12 1.85
C GLU A 138 7.64 -17.36 1.62
N HIS A 139 8.61 -17.50 2.52
CA HIS A 139 9.96 -16.95 2.33
C HIS A 139 10.67 -17.60 1.14
N ALA A 140 10.63 -18.93 1.02
CA ALA A 140 11.21 -19.64 -0.11
C ALA A 140 10.55 -19.27 -1.45
N ARG A 141 9.22 -19.10 -1.44
CA ARG A 141 8.45 -18.62 -2.60
C ARG A 141 8.89 -17.21 -3.00
N ASN A 142 9.11 -16.30 -2.05
CA ASN A 142 9.60 -14.96 -2.35
C ASN A 142 10.96 -14.96 -3.05
N GLU A 143 11.88 -15.86 -2.67
CA GLU A 143 13.18 -15.99 -3.36
C GLU A 143 13.04 -16.47 -4.80
N GLU A 144 12.12 -17.40 -5.06
CA GLU A 144 11.79 -17.83 -6.42
C GLU A 144 11.16 -16.68 -7.22
N ASP A 145 10.19 -16.01 -6.63
CA ASP A 145 9.47 -14.90 -7.22
C ASP A 145 10.40 -13.71 -7.53
N MET A 146 11.48 -13.50 -6.76
CA MET A 146 12.54 -12.54 -7.09
C MET A 146 13.27 -12.87 -8.38
N ARG A 147 13.60 -14.15 -8.59
CA ARG A 147 14.27 -14.59 -9.83
C ARG A 147 13.35 -14.37 -11.03
N ASP A 148 12.08 -14.70 -10.87
CA ASP A 148 11.10 -14.52 -11.94
C ASP A 148 10.79 -13.06 -12.20
N TYR A 149 10.72 -12.23 -11.16
CA TYR A 149 10.60 -10.79 -11.30
C TYR A 149 11.72 -10.23 -12.17
N ARG A 150 12.98 -10.63 -11.94
CA ARG A 150 14.12 -10.19 -12.78
C ARG A 150 13.95 -10.59 -14.25
N VAL A 151 13.40 -11.78 -14.54
CA VAL A 151 13.12 -12.24 -15.90
C VAL A 151 11.96 -11.45 -16.54
N LEU A 152 10.86 -11.27 -15.82
CA LEU A 152 9.68 -10.53 -16.27
C LEU A 152 9.97 -9.05 -16.50
N MET A 153 10.95 -8.51 -15.78
CA MET A 153 11.43 -7.13 -15.93
C MET A 153 12.48 -6.96 -17.03
N SER A 154 12.85 -8.04 -17.75
CA SER A 154 13.64 -7.92 -18.98
C SER A 154 12.91 -7.06 -20.02
N LYS A 155 13.66 -6.28 -20.82
CA LYS A 155 13.10 -5.35 -21.81
C LYS A 155 11.96 -5.97 -22.63
N SER A 156 12.22 -7.14 -23.21
CA SER A 156 11.28 -7.82 -24.11
C SER A 156 10.00 -8.27 -23.39
N MET A 157 10.11 -8.89 -22.21
CA MET A 157 8.94 -9.31 -21.44
C MET A 157 8.13 -8.12 -20.96
N ARG A 158 8.80 -7.09 -20.43
CA ARG A 158 8.16 -5.85 -20.01
C ARG A 158 7.41 -5.16 -21.14
N GLU A 159 8.03 -5.00 -22.31
CA GLU A 159 7.38 -4.40 -23.47
C GLU A 159 6.15 -5.20 -23.88
N THR A 160 6.25 -6.54 -23.87
CA THR A 160 5.11 -7.43 -24.13
C THR A 160 3.97 -7.19 -23.14
N ILE A 161 4.26 -7.18 -21.84
CA ILE A 161 3.27 -6.95 -20.77
C ILE A 161 2.63 -5.57 -20.91
N GLN A 162 3.43 -4.51 -21.09
CA GLN A 162 2.90 -3.15 -21.23
C GLN A 162 2.00 -3.00 -22.46
N ASN A 163 2.38 -3.60 -23.59
CA ASN A 163 1.59 -3.59 -24.82
C ASN A 163 0.29 -4.39 -24.64
N GLU A 164 0.37 -5.55 -23.99
CA GLU A 164 -0.76 -6.44 -23.77
C GLU A 164 -1.83 -5.84 -22.84
N PHE A 165 -1.40 -5.17 -21.78
CA PHE A 165 -2.30 -4.60 -20.77
C PHE A 165 -2.56 -3.10 -20.93
N ASN A 166 -1.89 -2.44 -21.88
CA ASN A 166 -2.03 -1.03 -22.22
C ASN A 166 -1.86 -0.08 -21.01
N PHE A 167 -0.77 -0.28 -20.26
CA PHE A 167 -0.29 0.63 -19.21
C PHE A 167 1.24 0.55 -19.11
N LYS A 168 1.87 1.49 -18.40
CA LYS A 168 3.33 1.47 -18.18
C LYS A 168 3.62 0.89 -16.80
N LEU A 169 4.51 -0.10 -16.72
CA LEU A 169 4.92 -0.69 -15.44
C LEU A 169 5.48 0.37 -14.45
N PRO A 170 6.26 1.37 -14.90
CA PRO A 170 6.70 2.48 -14.03
C PRO A 170 5.59 3.33 -13.40
N ASP A 171 4.33 3.20 -13.83
CA ASP A 171 3.20 3.89 -13.18
C ASP A 171 2.80 3.21 -11.84
N LEU A 172 3.40 2.06 -11.53
CA LEU A 172 3.25 1.29 -10.29
C LEU A 172 4.51 1.41 -9.42
N SER A 173 4.37 1.30 -8.10
CA SER A 173 5.52 1.15 -7.20
C SER A 173 6.19 -0.21 -7.40
N LEU A 174 7.42 -0.38 -6.90
CA LEU A 174 8.14 -1.66 -6.99
C LEU A 174 7.34 -2.84 -6.43
N LYS A 175 6.67 -2.63 -5.29
CA LYS A 175 5.84 -3.67 -4.66
C LYS A 175 4.62 -3.98 -5.52
N GLU A 176 3.95 -2.96 -6.03
CA GLU A 176 2.81 -3.11 -6.92
C GLU A 176 3.19 -3.85 -8.22
N GLN A 177 4.37 -3.54 -8.81
CA GLN A 177 4.91 -4.26 -9.96
C GLN A 177 5.19 -5.73 -9.61
N PHE A 178 5.84 -5.98 -8.47
CA PHE A 178 6.18 -7.32 -8.01
C PHE A 178 4.93 -8.20 -7.90
N TYR A 179 3.92 -7.78 -7.14
CA TYR A 179 2.70 -8.59 -6.97
C TYR A 179 1.86 -8.70 -8.24
N PHE A 180 1.84 -7.67 -9.10
CA PHE A 180 1.18 -7.76 -10.40
C PHE A 180 1.83 -8.84 -11.28
N LEU A 181 3.16 -8.87 -11.33
CA LEU A 181 3.89 -9.86 -12.13
C LEU A 181 3.74 -11.27 -11.56
N GLN A 182 3.74 -11.43 -10.24
CA GLN A 182 3.43 -12.72 -9.61
C GLN A 182 1.99 -13.15 -9.87
N PHE A 183 1.03 -12.21 -9.89
CA PHE A 183 -0.33 -12.52 -10.27
C PHE A 183 -0.37 -13.11 -11.68
N LEU A 184 0.27 -12.46 -12.66
CA LEU A 184 0.29 -12.98 -14.01
C LEU A 184 0.96 -14.38 -14.08
N LYS A 185 2.10 -14.58 -13.39
CA LYS A 185 2.83 -15.86 -13.31
C LYS A 185 1.94 -17.03 -12.92
N HIS A 186 1.11 -16.85 -11.89
CA HIS A 186 0.37 -17.94 -11.27
C HIS A 186 -1.01 -18.19 -11.90
N ASN A 187 -1.51 -17.31 -12.77
CA ASN A 187 -2.78 -17.50 -13.45
C ASN A 187 -2.61 -18.29 -14.75
N LYS A 188 -3.62 -19.09 -15.10
CA LYS A 188 -3.58 -19.94 -16.30
C LYS A 188 -3.73 -19.10 -17.57
N SER A 189 -3.17 -19.58 -18.67
CA SER A 189 -3.32 -19.00 -20.02
C SER A 189 -4.80 -18.75 -20.37
N THR A 190 -5.69 -19.65 -19.94
CA THR A 190 -7.15 -19.58 -20.14
C THR A 190 -7.83 -18.45 -19.39
N GLU A 191 -7.21 -17.92 -18.32
CA GLU A 191 -7.72 -16.80 -17.53
C GLU A 191 -7.23 -15.44 -18.04
N SER A 192 -6.30 -15.44 -19.01
CA SER A 192 -5.67 -14.23 -19.55
C SER A 192 -6.70 -13.20 -20.05
N GLU A 193 -7.79 -13.61 -20.70
CA GLU A 193 -8.80 -12.67 -21.20
C GLU A 193 -9.60 -12.02 -20.06
N SER A 194 -9.87 -12.77 -18.99
CA SER A 194 -10.51 -12.24 -17.78
C SER A 194 -9.63 -11.16 -17.13
N ILE A 195 -8.33 -11.43 -17.02
CA ILE A 195 -7.35 -10.50 -16.44
C ILE A 195 -7.19 -9.26 -17.34
N LYS A 196 -7.09 -9.44 -18.65
CA LYS A 196 -7.04 -8.31 -19.61
C LYS A 196 -8.29 -7.45 -19.52
N LYS A 197 -9.47 -8.05 -19.39
CA LYS A 197 -10.73 -7.32 -19.24
C LYS A 197 -10.74 -6.54 -17.93
N PHE A 198 -10.33 -7.17 -16.82
CA PHE A 198 -10.19 -6.53 -15.52
C PHE A 198 -9.27 -5.30 -15.60
N ILE A 199 -8.05 -5.43 -16.14
CA ILE A 199 -7.10 -4.32 -16.21
C ILE A 199 -7.59 -3.24 -17.17
N ARG A 200 -8.21 -3.61 -18.30
CA ARG A 200 -8.81 -2.63 -19.22
C ARG A 200 -9.91 -1.81 -18.53
N GLU A 201 -10.71 -2.44 -17.69
CA GLU A 201 -11.83 -1.80 -16.98
C GLU A 201 -11.34 -0.94 -15.81
N PHE A 202 -10.55 -1.50 -14.91
CA PHE A 202 -10.18 -0.89 -13.62
C PHE A 202 -8.81 -0.20 -13.61
N LYS A 203 -8.03 -0.36 -14.69
CA LYS A 203 -6.72 0.29 -14.89
C LYS A 203 -5.75 0.03 -13.73
N ILE A 204 -4.87 0.99 -13.48
CA ILE A 204 -3.89 0.99 -12.39
C ILE A 204 -4.57 0.72 -11.04
N SER A 205 -5.74 1.29 -10.77
CA SER A 205 -6.45 1.08 -9.49
C SER A 205 -6.76 -0.39 -9.24
N GLY A 206 -7.20 -1.14 -10.26
CA GLY A 206 -7.39 -2.59 -10.14
C GLY A 206 -6.07 -3.33 -9.92
N ILE A 207 -5.00 -2.95 -10.63
CA ILE A 207 -3.69 -3.59 -10.46
C ILE A 207 -3.16 -3.43 -9.03
N LYS A 208 -3.31 -2.23 -8.44
CA LYS A 208 -2.85 -1.95 -7.06
C LYS A 208 -3.49 -2.84 -6.00
N THR A 209 -4.71 -3.34 -6.23
CA THR A 209 -5.35 -4.28 -5.29
C THR A 209 -4.63 -5.62 -5.17
N LEU A 210 -3.83 -5.98 -6.18
CA LEU A 210 -3.08 -7.24 -6.21
C LEU A 210 -1.92 -7.28 -5.21
N VAL A 211 -1.54 -6.15 -4.61
CA VAL A 211 -0.63 -6.13 -3.44
C VAL A 211 -1.16 -7.02 -2.30
N SER A 212 -2.48 -7.23 -2.25
CA SER A 212 -3.13 -8.14 -1.30
C SER A 212 -2.73 -9.61 -1.45
N LEU A 213 -2.15 -10.02 -2.59
CA LEU A 213 -1.70 -11.40 -2.84
C LEU A 213 -0.65 -11.87 -1.84
N ASP A 214 0.04 -10.93 -1.18
CA ASP A 214 0.99 -11.30 -0.14
C ASP A 214 0.32 -12.01 1.03
N TYR A 215 -0.99 -11.80 1.28
CA TYR A 215 -1.70 -12.37 2.43
C TYR A 215 -2.47 -13.66 2.11
N ASP A 216 -2.96 -13.78 0.88
CA ASP A 216 -3.79 -14.89 0.42
C ASP A 216 -3.59 -15.01 -1.10
N PRO A 217 -2.92 -16.07 -1.60
CA PRO A 217 -2.73 -16.28 -3.04
C PRO A 217 -4.05 -16.34 -3.83
N GLU A 218 -5.15 -16.75 -3.20
CA GLU A 218 -6.46 -16.84 -3.83
C GLU A 218 -7.18 -15.49 -3.92
N ILE A 219 -6.71 -14.46 -3.21
CA ILE A 219 -7.38 -13.15 -3.21
C ILE A 219 -7.40 -12.50 -4.60
N GLY A 220 -6.43 -12.83 -5.45
CA GLY A 220 -6.44 -12.38 -6.84
C GLY A 220 -7.70 -12.87 -7.58
N VAL A 221 -8.11 -14.12 -7.36
CA VAL A 221 -9.34 -14.66 -7.94
C VAL A 221 -10.56 -13.93 -7.37
N LYS A 222 -10.61 -13.72 -6.05
CA LYS A 222 -11.70 -12.99 -5.38
C LYS A 222 -11.83 -11.55 -5.90
N ILE A 223 -10.71 -10.86 -6.16
CA ILE A 223 -10.69 -9.51 -6.76
C ILE A 223 -11.27 -9.54 -8.18
N ILE A 224 -10.87 -10.52 -8.99
CA ILE A 224 -11.39 -10.70 -10.36
C ILE A 224 -12.88 -11.07 -10.35
N GLU A 225 -13.36 -11.80 -9.35
CA GLU A 225 -14.78 -12.13 -9.17
C GLU A 225 -15.59 -10.92 -8.73
N LEU A 226 -15.10 -10.16 -7.75
CA LEU A 226 -15.71 -8.90 -7.32
C LEU A 226 -15.84 -7.91 -8.50
N ALA A 227 -14.85 -7.89 -9.39
CA ALA A 227 -14.86 -7.10 -10.62
C ALA A 227 -15.95 -7.48 -11.63
N LYS A 228 -16.57 -8.67 -11.51
CA LYS A 228 -17.68 -9.12 -12.35
C LYS A 228 -19.04 -8.67 -11.84
N ASP A 229 -19.11 -8.08 -10.63
CA ASP A 229 -20.35 -7.65 -10.00
C ASP A 229 -21.15 -6.64 -10.85
N SER A 230 -22.46 -6.63 -10.62
CA SER A 230 -23.39 -5.74 -11.33
C SER A 230 -23.20 -4.26 -10.97
N ASN A 231 -22.79 -3.94 -9.74
CA ASN A 231 -22.52 -2.59 -9.25
C ASN A 231 -21.07 -2.16 -9.54
N ARG A 232 -20.70 -2.18 -10.82
CA ARG A 232 -19.34 -1.87 -11.29
C ARG A 232 -18.83 -0.49 -10.88
N ALA A 233 -19.73 0.48 -10.74
CA ALA A 233 -19.36 1.84 -10.32
C ALA A 233 -18.80 1.85 -8.90
N GLU A 234 -19.42 1.09 -8.00
CA GLU A 234 -18.98 1.01 -6.61
C GLU A 234 -17.71 0.15 -6.48
N VAL A 235 -17.63 -0.98 -7.17
CA VAL A 235 -16.39 -1.79 -7.22
C VAL A 235 -15.19 -0.98 -7.74
N ARG A 236 -15.41 -0.15 -8.77
CA ARG A 236 -14.37 0.76 -9.28
C ARG A 236 -13.90 1.74 -8.22
N ARG A 237 -14.82 2.27 -7.39
CA ARG A 237 -14.47 3.15 -6.27
C ARG A 237 -13.70 2.40 -5.19
N ILE A 238 -14.13 1.20 -4.81
CA ILE A 238 -13.42 0.34 -3.86
C ILE A 238 -11.95 0.14 -4.29
N PHE A 239 -11.71 -0.27 -5.54
CA PHE A 239 -10.34 -0.47 -6.03
C PHE A 239 -9.53 0.83 -6.10
N TYR A 240 -10.18 1.94 -6.45
CA TYR A 240 -9.53 3.26 -6.43
C TYR A 240 -9.12 3.66 -5.01
N GLU A 241 -10.04 3.57 -4.04
CA GLU A 241 -9.79 3.92 -2.64
C GLU A 241 -8.72 3.03 -2.02
N PHE A 242 -8.77 1.70 -2.26
CA PHE A 242 -7.74 0.77 -1.82
C PHE A 242 -6.36 1.11 -2.41
N GLY A 243 -6.28 1.30 -3.73
CA GLY A 243 -5.02 1.62 -4.39
C GLY A 243 -4.41 2.93 -3.89
N ASP A 244 -5.23 3.93 -3.56
CA ASP A 244 -4.75 5.20 -3.00
C ASP A 244 -4.30 5.03 -1.53
N ILE A 245 -4.93 4.15 -0.74
CA ILE A 245 -4.45 3.78 0.59
C ILE A 245 -3.06 3.15 0.52
N VAL A 246 -2.83 2.18 -0.37
CA VAL A 246 -1.51 1.54 -0.55
C VAL A 246 -0.43 2.59 -0.80
N SER A 247 -0.65 3.47 -1.79
CA SER A 247 0.31 4.51 -2.14
C SER A 247 0.53 5.54 -1.01
N ARG A 248 -0.52 5.91 -0.28
CA ARG A 248 -0.41 6.87 0.84
C ARG A 248 0.25 6.26 2.06
N ALA A 249 -0.02 4.99 2.35
CA ALA A 249 0.62 4.25 3.43
C ALA A 249 2.13 4.16 3.16
N GLU A 250 2.53 3.77 1.94
CA GLU A 250 3.95 3.69 1.57
C GLU A 250 4.64 5.06 1.70
N TRP A 251 4.02 6.13 1.19
CA TRP A 251 4.58 7.47 1.34
C TRP A 251 4.67 7.91 2.81
N PHE A 252 3.65 7.59 3.63
CA PHE A 252 3.63 7.91 5.06
C PHE A 252 4.77 7.25 5.80
N THR A 253 4.95 5.96 5.59
CA THR A 253 5.98 5.18 6.27
C THR A 253 7.38 5.57 5.81
N ASP A 254 7.56 5.93 4.53
CA ASP A 254 8.82 6.46 4.03
C ASP A 254 9.19 7.81 4.68
N LYS A 255 8.21 8.69 4.90
CA LYS A 255 8.45 9.96 5.60
C LYS A 255 8.69 9.75 7.10
N LEU A 256 7.98 8.82 7.71
CA LEU A 256 8.20 8.44 9.10
C LEU A 256 9.61 7.87 9.30
N LYS A 257 10.07 6.98 8.42
CA LYS A 257 11.42 6.42 8.44
C LYS A 257 12.49 7.50 8.40
N GLN A 258 12.27 8.59 7.66
CA GLN A 258 13.23 9.70 7.53
C GLN A 258 13.16 10.72 8.68
N PHE A 259 12.25 10.57 9.64
CA PHE A 259 12.03 11.58 10.66
C PHE A 259 13.12 11.57 11.74
N LEU A 260 13.69 12.75 12.01
CA LEU A 260 14.87 12.89 12.86
C LEU A 260 14.70 12.34 14.27
N SER A 261 13.57 12.58 14.94
CA SER A 261 13.38 12.09 16.32
C SER A 261 13.44 10.57 16.41
N LEU A 262 12.89 9.86 15.42
CA LEU A 262 13.04 8.41 15.33
C LEU A 262 14.49 8.05 14.98
N GLN A 263 15.16 8.77 14.09
CA GLN A 263 16.58 8.51 13.76
C GLN A 263 17.55 8.76 14.92
N SER A 264 17.19 9.60 15.90
CA SER A 264 17.99 9.87 17.10
C SER A 264 17.62 9.03 18.31
N SER A 265 16.66 8.11 18.17
CA SER A 265 16.19 7.22 19.24
C SER A 265 17.28 6.27 19.75
N HIS A 266 17.12 5.70 20.94
CA HIS A 266 18.05 4.71 21.50
C HIS A 266 17.72 3.27 21.11
N ILE A 267 16.56 3.01 20.48
CA ILE A 267 16.27 1.71 19.85
C ILE A 267 17.28 1.35 18.76
N SER A 268 17.48 0.04 18.54
CA SER A 268 18.41 -0.46 17.52
C SER A 268 18.01 -0.04 16.11
N GLU A 269 18.99 0.02 15.21
CA GLU A 269 18.78 0.42 13.82
C GLU A 269 17.80 -0.51 13.09
N ASP A 270 17.87 -1.81 13.33
CA ASP A 270 16.97 -2.81 12.72
C ASP A 270 15.51 -2.57 13.15
N VAL A 271 15.26 -2.45 14.47
CA VAL A 271 13.91 -2.18 15.01
C VAL A 271 13.37 -0.85 14.50
N ARG A 272 14.21 0.17 14.41
CA ARG A 272 13.81 1.47 13.87
C ARG A 272 13.52 1.42 12.36
N GLY A 273 14.39 0.74 11.61
CA GLY A 273 14.33 0.65 10.16
C GLY A 273 13.06 -0.05 9.69
N ASP A 274 12.70 -1.14 10.36
CA ASP A 274 11.60 -2.02 9.97
C ASP A 274 10.25 -1.59 10.51
N PHE A 275 10.19 -0.78 11.59
CA PHE A 275 8.93 -0.29 12.17
C PHE A 275 8.00 0.30 11.10
N SER A 276 8.59 1.12 10.22
CA SER A 276 7.86 1.75 9.12
C SER A 276 7.28 0.73 8.14
N GLY A 277 7.99 -0.36 7.86
CA GLY A 277 7.52 -1.46 7.03
C GLY A 277 6.36 -2.23 7.66
N TYR A 278 6.46 -2.56 8.96
CA TYR A 278 5.37 -3.22 9.68
C TYR A 278 4.13 -2.35 9.83
N LEU A 279 4.29 -1.03 9.98
CA LEU A 279 3.16 -0.11 10.01
C LEU A 279 2.47 -0.02 8.64
N TYR A 280 3.24 0.02 7.55
CA TYR A 280 2.71 -0.07 6.18
C TYR A 280 1.92 -1.36 6.00
N GLU A 281 2.53 -2.50 6.37
CA GLU A 281 1.93 -3.82 6.29
C GLU A 281 0.60 -3.89 7.08
N ALA A 282 0.56 -3.40 8.32
CA ALA A 282 -0.64 -3.44 9.15
C ALA A 282 -1.81 -2.67 8.52
N ILE A 283 -1.53 -1.50 7.92
CA ILE A 283 -2.54 -0.68 7.22
C ILE A 283 -3.05 -1.39 5.97
N VAL A 284 -2.14 -1.96 5.17
CA VAL A 284 -2.52 -2.67 3.94
C VAL A 284 -3.29 -3.96 4.27
N ARG A 285 -2.87 -4.72 5.29
CA ARG A 285 -3.59 -5.91 5.77
C ARG A 285 -5.03 -5.58 6.12
N ARG A 286 -5.25 -4.50 6.90
CA ARG A 286 -6.61 -4.08 7.27
C ARG A 286 -7.43 -3.59 6.09
N SER A 287 -6.80 -2.91 5.15
CA SER A 287 -7.48 -2.50 3.91
C SER A 287 -7.85 -3.71 3.06
N LYS A 288 -7.04 -4.78 3.08
CA LYS A 288 -7.32 -6.04 2.39
C LYS A 288 -8.52 -6.74 3.01
N ASP A 289 -8.66 -6.73 4.33
CA ASP A 289 -9.85 -7.29 5.00
C ASP A 289 -11.14 -6.58 4.57
N LEU A 290 -11.08 -5.30 4.21
CA LEU A 290 -12.22 -4.58 3.63
C LEU A 290 -12.50 -4.98 2.17
N LEU A 291 -11.49 -5.37 1.39
CA LEU A 291 -11.71 -5.97 0.07
C LEU A 291 -12.38 -7.34 0.18
N VAL A 292 -11.99 -8.14 1.18
CA VAL A 292 -12.65 -9.43 1.47
C VAL A 292 -14.11 -9.18 1.88
N ALA A 293 -14.36 -8.20 2.75
CA ALA A 293 -15.73 -7.82 3.13
C ALA A 293 -16.60 -7.45 1.91
N ALA A 294 -16.03 -6.76 0.91
CA ALA A 294 -16.78 -6.45 -0.32
C ALA A 294 -17.24 -7.71 -1.05
N GLN A 295 -16.36 -8.72 -1.18
CA GLN A 295 -16.70 -9.98 -1.83
C GLN A 295 -17.76 -10.76 -1.04
N GLU A 296 -17.65 -10.78 0.29
CA GLU A 296 -18.62 -11.42 1.17
C GLU A 296 -19.99 -10.74 1.08
N ILE A 297 -20.03 -9.40 1.03
CA ILE A 297 -21.25 -8.62 0.86
C ILE A 297 -21.93 -8.96 -0.46
N VAL A 298 -21.20 -8.98 -1.59
CA VAL A 298 -21.80 -9.39 -2.89
C VAL A 298 -22.42 -10.79 -2.78
N THR A 299 -21.74 -11.72 -2.12
CA THR A 299 -22.21 -13.09 -1.93
C THR A 299 -23.44 -13.18 -1.00
N GLN A 300 -23.56 -12.28 -0.01
CA GLN A 300 -24.66 -12.23 0.96
C GLN A 300 -25.86 -11.39 0.49
N GLU A 301 -25.64 -10.34 -0.31
CA GLU A 301 -26.71 -9.52 -0.89
C GLU A 301 -27.62 -10.37 -1.79
N GLU A 302 -27.05 -11.34 -2.51
CA GLU A 302 -27.82 -12.34 -3.26
C GLU A 302 -28.77 -13.17 -2.38
N LYS A 303 -28.50 -13.24 -1.08
CA LYS A 303 -29.31 -13.95 -0.07
C LYS A 303 -30.19 -13.03 0.77
N GLY A 304 -30.00 -11.70 0.68
CA GLY A 304 -30.70 -10.71 1.50
C GLY A 304 -30.31 -10.72 2.98
N GLU A 305 -29.08 -11.15 3.31
CA GLU A 305 -28.65 -11.42 4.69
C GLU A 305 -27.76 -10.32 5.30
N SER A 306 -27.26 -9.37 4.50
CA SER A 306 -26.30 -8.36 4.97
C SER A 306 -26.95 -7.01 5.33
N ASP A 307 -26.56 -6.44 6.47
CA ASP A 307 -26.88 -5.05 6.87
C ASP A 307 -25.77 -4.05 6.47
N LEU A 308 -24.83 -4.52 5.66
CA LEU A 308 -23.71 -3.79 5.08
C LEU A 308 -23.80 -3.89 3.55
N THR A 309 -23.31 -2.86 2.87
CA THR A 309 -23.36 -2.73 1.41
C THR A 309 -21.97 -2.46 0.85
N LEU A 310 -21.79 -2.61 -0.47
CA LEU A 310 -20.55 -2.16 -1.13
C LEU A 310 -20.24 -0.68 -0.90
N HIS A 311 -21.27 0.13 -0.71
CA HIS A 311 -21.10 1.54 -0.39
C HIS A 311 -20.45 1.75 0.99
N ASP A 312 -20.81 0.94 1.99
CA ASP A 312 -20.18 0.97 3.30
C ASP A 312 -18.67 0.67 3.20
N VAL A 313 -18.27 -0.27 2.33
CA VAL A 313 -16.86 -0.57 2.05
C VAL A 313 -16.15 0.64 1.44
N THR A 314 -16.74 1.27 0.43
CA THR A 314 -16.16 2.48 -0.19
C THR A 314 -15.97 3.59 0.84
N ILE A 315 -16.95 3.84 1.71
CA ILE A 315 -16.87 4.90 2.71
C ILE A 315 -15.87 4.56 3.82
N ALA A 316 -15.78 3.30 4.22
CA ALA A 316 -14.75 2.81 5.14
C ALA A 316 -13.33 3.07 4.59
N LEU A 317 -13.06 2.66 3.34
CA LEU A 317 -11.78 2.90 2.67
C LEU A 317 -11.50 4.40 2.52
N ARG A 318 -12.50 5.20 2.12
CA ARG A 318 -12.37 6.66 2.04
C ARG A 318 -12.02 7.29 3.39
N GLY A 319 -12.58 6.78 4.49
CA GLY A 319 -12.22 7.21 5.85
C GLY A 319 -10.74 6.97 6.15
N ILE A 320 -10.23 5.76 5.86
CA ILE A 320 -8.81 5.41 6.05
C ILE A 320 -7.90 6.27 5.15
N LYS A 321 -8.26 6.43 3.87
CA LYS A 321 -7.56 7.32 2.95
C LYS A 321 -7.51 8.76 3.48
N THR A 322 -8.63 9.26 4.01
CA THR A 322 -8.72 10.61 4.58
C THR A 322 -7.81 10.74 5.78
N PHE A 323 -7.80 9.75 6.69
CA PHE A 323 -6.84 9.69 7.79
C PHE A 323 -5.41 9.73 7.29
N LEU A 324 -5.00 8.87 6.34
CA LEU A 324 -3.62 8.85 5.83
C LEU A 324 -3.23 10.16 5.14
N THR A 325 -4.18 10.81 4.47
CA THR A 325 -3.99 12.13 3.86
C THR A 325 -3.68 13.17 4.92
N ILE A 326 -4.44 13.16 6.02
CA ILE A 326 -4.25 14.05 7.16
C ILE A 326 -2.98 13.69 7.92
N ALA A 327 -2.70 12.42 8.23
CA ALA A 327 -1.52 12.01 8.98
C ALA A 327 -0.22 12.31 8.22
N ASN A 328 -0.26 12.25 6.88
CA ASN A 328 0.84 12.69 6.03
C ASN A 328 1.03 14.21 5.99
N LEU A 329 -0.07 14.94 6.22
CA LEU A 329 -0.18 16.37 5.94
C LEU A 329 0.48 16.73 4.61
N ARG A 330 0.15 15.97 3.55
CA ARG A 330 0.67 16.23 2.21
C ARG A 330 0.22 17.65 1.82
N PRO A 331 1.12 18.65 1.78
CA PRO A 331 0.76 20.06 1.63
C PRO A 331 0.68 20.38 0.13
N SER A 332 -0.40 20.98 -0.33
CA SER A 332 -0.35 22.43 -0.59
C SER A 332 -1.68 23.16 -0.40
N PHE A 333 -2.76 22.46 -0.05
CA PHE A 333 -4.10 23.05 -0.10
C PHE A 333 -4.90 22.98 1.20
N TRP A 334 -4.58 22.05 2.11
CA TRP A 334 -5.33 21.89 3.34
C TRP A 334 -4.68 22.75 4.43
N LYS A 335 -5.48 23.56 5.09
CA LYS A 335 -5.03 24.37 6.21
C LYS A 335 -5.07 23.53 7.48
N SER A 336 -3.99 23.52 8.25
CA SER A 336 -3.98 22.90 9.57
C SER A 336 -3.59 23.88 10.67
N GLU A 337 -4.21 23.69 11.84
CA GLU A 337 -3.95 24.46 13.04
C GLU A 337 -3.89 23.51 14.24
N VAL A 338 -2.80 23.59 15.01
CA VAL A 338 -2.70 22.88 16.29
C VAL A 338 -3.44 23.70 17.32
N LEU A 339 -4.54 23.16 17.85
CA LEU A 339 -5.36 23.84 18.84
C LEU A 339 -4.71 23.74 20.24
N PRO A 340 -4.79 24.80 21.06
CA PRO A 340 -4.30 24.75 22.43
C PRO A 340 -5.13 23.76 23.26
N ASN A 341 -4.47 23.10 24.20
CA ASN A 341 -5.16 22.25 25.17
C ASN A 341 -5.98 23.13 26.11
N THR A 342 -7.27 22.82 26.21
CA THR A 342 -8.24 23.62 26.97
C THR A 342 -8.29 23.23 28.44
N ASP A 343 -7.93 21.99 28.77
CA ASP A 343 -7.92 21.48 30.14
C ASP A 343 -6.48 21.24 30.63
N GLU A 344 -6.16 21.73 31.82
CA GLU A 344 -4.92 21.39 32.51
C GLU A 344 -4.86 19.86 32.71
N GLY A 345 -3.91 19.21 32.04
CA GLY A 345 -3.74 17.75 32.07
C GLY A 345 -4.35 17.01 30.88
N ASP A 346 -4.99 17.69 29.91
CA ASP A 346 -5.34 17.06 28.64
C ASP A 346 -4.05 16.65 27.90
N LYS A 347 -3.80 15.34 27.85
CA LYS A 347 -2.67 14.75 27.11
C LYS A 347 -2.95 14.68 25.59
N ASN A 348 -4.14 15.10 25.15
CA ASN A 348 -4.48 15.10 23.74
C ASN A 348 -3.79 16.23 23.00
N THR A 349 -3.34 15.97 21.79
CA THR A 349 -3.05 17.00 20.79
C THR A 349 -4.22 17.07 19.82
N ARG A 350 -4.76 18.26 19.56
CA ARG A 350 -5.85 18.46 18.61
C ARG A 350 -5.36 19.29 17.43
N ILE A 351 -5.59 18.78 16.22
CA ILE A 351 -5.23 19.44 14.99
C ILE A 351 -6.54 19.65 14.22
N GLN A 352 -6.93 20.90 13.99
CA GLN A 352 -8.02 21.23 13.09
C GLN A 352 -7.48 21.27 11.67
N ILE A 353 -8.20 20.66 10.73
CA ILE A 353 -7.84 20.60 9.32
C ILE A 353 -9.01 21.11 8.50
N ARG A 354 -8.76 22.09 7.63
CA ARG A 354 -9.76 22.66 6.72
C ARG A 354 -9.31 22.47 5.27
N ARG A 355 -10.17 21.84 4.48
CA ARG A 355 -10.02 21.68 3.02
C ARG A 355 -10.34 22.98 2.28
N PRO A 356 -9.86 23.13 1.02
CA PRO A 356 -10.19 24.29 0.18
C PRO A 356 -11.68 24.49 -0.07
N ASP A 357 -12.46 23.40 -0.09
CA ASP A 357 -13.91 23.42 -0.28
C ASP A 357 -14.69 23.74 1.01
N GLY A 358 -13.99 24.04 2.11
CA GLY A 358 -14.58 24.42 3.39
C GLY A 358 -14.85 23.24 4.32
N VAL A 359 -14.71 21.99 3.86
CA VAL A 359 -14.88 20.80 4.71
C VAL A 359 -13.81 20.80 5.81
N GLU A 360 -14.22 20.47 7.02
CA GLU A 360 -13.40 20.45 8.22
C GLU A 360 -13.33 19.06 8.85
N TYR A 361 -12.13 18.72 9.32
CA TYR A 361 -11.86 17.55 10.14
C TYR A 361 -11.10 17.97 11.40
N MET A 362 -11.19 17.16 12.45
CA MET A 362 -10.33 17.30 13.63
C MET A 362 -9.59 16.00 13.89
N LEU A 363 -8.26 16.03 13.81
CA LEU A 363 -7.43 14.93 14.24
C LEU A 363 -7.09 15.13 15.72
N LYS A 364 -7.55 14.21 16.56
CA LYS A 364 -7.21 14.15 17.97
C LYS A 364 -6.24 12.99 18.20
N MET A 365 -5.09 13.29 18.80
CA MET A 365 -4.04 12.35 19.10
C MET A 365 -3.90 12.21 20.61
N PHE A 366 -3.99 10.99 21.12
CA PHE A 366 -3.73 10.65 22.51
C PHE A 366 -2.54 9.69 22.58
N VAL A 367 -1.54 10.00 23.41
CA VAL A 367 -0.37 9.14 23.59
C VAL A 367 -0.18 8.84 25.05
N ARG A 368 -0.13 7.55 25.37
CA ARG A 368 0.28 7.00 26.65
C ARG A 368 1.45 6.05 26.40
N PRO A 369 2.69 6.53 26.52
CA PRO A 369 3.86 5.74 26.11
C PRO A 369 4.15 4.56 27.06
N GLU A 370 3.66 4.63 28.29
CA GLU A 370 3.89 3.63 29.34
C GLU A 370 2.54 3.09 29.86
N GLU A 371 2.54 1.88 30.41
CA GLU A 371 1.34 1.35 31.05
C GLU A 371 1.04 2.08 32.34
N GLU A 372 -0.23 2.40 32.54
CA GLU A 372 -0.74 2.99 33.77
C GLU A 372 -1.64 1.95 34.47
N LYS A 373 -1.92 2.11 35.76
CA LYS A 373 -2.76 1.16 36.51
C LYS A 373 -4.13 1.00 35.85
N GLY A 374 -4.37 -0.18 35.25
CA GLY A 374 -5.61 -0.52 34.56
C GLY A 374 -5.73 0.04 33.14
N ALA A 375 -4.62 0.48 32.53
CA ALA A 375 -4.65 1.06 31.19
C ALA A 375 -3.36 0.73 30.40
N GLN A 376 -3.53 0.19 29.20
CA GLN A 376 -2.42 -0.16 28.30
C GLN A 376 -1.68 1.07 27.77
N ALA A 377 -0.39 0.89 27.46
CA ALA A 377 0.39 1.84 26.67
C ALA A 377 -0.18 1.88 25.25
N ARG A 378 -0.35 3.08 24.69
CA ARG A 378 -0.95 3.28 23.38
C ARG A 378 -0.62 4.59 22.72
N VAL A 379 -0.75 4.63 21.41
CA VAL A 379 -1.03 5.83 20.64
C VAL A 379 -2.39 5.67 19.96
N ASN A 380 -3.25 6.66 20.09
CA ASN A 380 -4.62 6.63 19.60
C ASN A 380 -4.91 7.88 18.78
N PHE A 381 -5.28 7.67 17.54
CA PHE A 381 -5.75 8.67 16.59
C PHE A 381 -7.28 8.60 16.49
N GLU A 382 -7.93 9.73 16.67
CA GLU A 382 -9.36 9.91 16.44
C GLU A 382 -9.52 10.97 15.36
N LEU A 383 -9.94 10.55 14.17
CA LEU A 383 -10.36 11.46 13.11
C LEU A 383 -11.84 11.75 13.30
N ILE A 384 -12.13 12.95 13.80
CA ILE A 384 -13.47 13.40 14.21
C ILE A 384 -14.12 14.12 13.04
N PHE A 385 -15.35 13.68 12.72
CA PHE A 385 -16.17 14.23 11.66
C PHE A 385 -17.25 15.18 12.17
N ASP A 386 -17.49 15.25 13.48
CA ASP A 386 -18.41 16.21 14.10
C ASP A 386 -17.78 17.60 14.22
N THR A 387 -17.58 18.26 13.07
CA THR A 387 -17.00 19.60 12.95
C THR A 387 -18.07 20.63 12.55
N ALA A 388 -17.69 21.91 12.44
CA ALA A 388 -18.61 22.96 12.01
C ALA A 388 -19.05 22.80 10.54
N HIS A 389 -18.18 22.21 9.71
CA HIS A 389 -18.41 21.99 8.29
C HIS A 389 -18.01 20.55 7.92
N PRO A 390 -18.80 19.55 8.33
CA PRO A 390 -18.41 18.16 8.22
C PRO A 390 -18.48 17.67 6.77
N ASP A 391 -17.74 16.60 6.50
CA ASP A 391 -18.02 15.73 5.35
C ASP A 391 -19.24 14.87 5.73
N GLU A 392 -20.45 15.27 5.32
CA GLU A 392 -21.71 14.67 5.79
C GLU A 392 -21.79 13.15 5.60
N GLU A 393 -21.21 12.65 4.51
CA GLU A 393 -21.20 11.22 4.19
C GLU A 393 -20.30 10.44 5.16
N LEU A 394 -19.08 10.93 5.41
CA LEU A 394 -18.20 10.35 6.42
C LEU A 394 -18.79 10.51 7.83
N GLN A 395 -19.37 11.68 8.14
CA GLN A 395 -19.99 11.93 9.43
C GLN A 395 -21.10 10.91 9.71
N LYS A 396 -21.96 10.63 8.73
CA LYS A 396 -23.04 9.65 8.87
C LYS A 396 -22.49 8.23 9.02
N ALA A 397 -21.51 7.84 8.20
CA ALA A 397 -21.00 6.46 8.18
C ALA A 397 -20.17 6.10 9.43
N PHE A 398 -19.47 7.08 10.01
CA PHE A 398 -18.68 6.90 11.23
C PHE A 398 -19.44 7.25 12.52
N LEU A 399 -20.74 7.55 12.41
CA LEU A 399 -21.61 7.79 13.55
C LEU A 399 -21.76 6.51 14.37
N GLN A 400 -21.42 6.60 15.65
CA GLN A 400 -21.58 5.51 16.60
C GLN A 400 -22.25 6.00 17.89
N GLN A 401 -22.98 5.11 18.52
CA GLN A 401 -23.63 5.35 19.80
C GLN A 401 -23.10 4.36 20.83
N THR A 402 -22.73 4.88 22.00
CA THR A 402 -22.35 4.10 23.17
C THR A 402 -23.32 4.40 24.30
N ALA A 403 -24.08 3.40 24.74
CA ALA A 403 -24.93 3.46 25.92
C ALA A 403 -24.19 2.83 27.10
N TYR A 404 -24.00 3.57 28.19
CA TYR A 404 -23.35 3.09 29.41
C TYR A 404 -24.38 2.69 30.47
N ALA A 405 -23.94 1.90 31.46
CA ALA A 405 -24.69 1.66 32.68
C ALA A 405 -25.15 3.00 33.29
N ARG A 406 -26.40 3.03 33.79
CA ARG A 406 -27.11 4.23 34.30
C ARG A 406 -27.67 5.18 33.24
N GLY A 407 -27.80 4.74 31.98
CA GLY A 407 -28.53 5.47 30.94
C GLY A 407 -27.77 6.64 30.30
N LYS A 408 -26.49 6.83 30.64
CA LYS A 408 -25.65 7.81 29.94
C LYS A 408 -25.41 7.32 28.52
N GLN A 409 -25.74 8.15 27.53
CA GLN A 409 -25.46 7.87 26.12
C GLN A 409 -24.40 8.85 25.61
N LYS A 410 -23.50 8.35 24.76
CA LYS A 410 -22.53 9.14 24.02
C LYS A 410 -22.72 8.85 22.54
N THR A 411 -22.92 9.89 21.76
CA THR A 411 -22.96 9.83 20.30
C THR A 411 -21.77 10.60 19.77
N GLU A 412 -21.02 10.00 18.86
CA GLU A 412 -19.87 10.61 18.22
C GLU A 412 -19.71 10.06 16.81
N SER A 413 -19.22 10.88 15.89
CA SER A 413 -18.77 10.47 14.56
C SER A 413 -17.25 10.53 14.47
N VAL A 414 -16.62 9.36 14.51
CA VAL A 414 -15.16 9.24 14.63
C VAL A 414 -14.65 7.96 13.99
N LEU A 415 -13.57 8.08 13.22
CA LEU A 415 -12.71 6.95 12.85
C LEU A 415 -11.56 6.86 13.86
N ARG A 416 -11.47 5.74 14.58
CA ARG A 416 -10.37 5.44 15.49
C ARG A 416 -9.30 4.61 14.79
N ILE A 417 -8.03 4.98 14.93
CA ILE A 417 -6.87 4.13 14.63
C ILE A 417 -5.96 4.16 15.85
N ALA A 418 -5.57 3.01 16.39
CA ALA A 418 -4.66 2.98 17.53
C ALA A 418 -3.56 1.94 17.34
N ILE A 419 -2.40 2.20 17.93
CA ILE A 419 -1.35 1.21 18.11
C ILE A 419 -1.25 0.96 19.60
N ASP A 420 -1.55 -0.26 20.02
CA ASP A 420 -1.69 -0.66 21.41
C ASP A 420 -0.63 -1.68 21.78
N ARG A 421 -0.04 -1.54 22.97
CA ARG A 421 0.75 -2.59 23.60
C ARG A 421 -0.21 -3.52 24.35
N ASP A 422 -0.60 -4.61 23.69
CA ASP A 422 -1.53 -5.58 24.26
C ASP A 422 -0.80 -6.57 25.18
N THR A 423 -1.28 -6.67 26.41
CA THR A 423 -0.78 -7.56 27.47
C THR A 423 -1.78 -8.65 27.86
N ALA A 424 -2.96 -8.69 27.25
CA ALA A 424 -4.06 -9.57 27.66
C ALA A 424 -3.95 -11.01 27.12
N GLN A 425 -3.25 -11.21 26.00
CA GLN A 425 -3.09 -12.51 25.35
C GLN A 425 -1.74 -13.16 25.70
N ASN A 426 -1.46 -14.36 25.20
CA ASN A 426 -0.25 -15.15 25.50
C ASN A 426 1.06 -14.43 25.08
N GLY A 427 1.50 -13.46 25.89
CA GLY A 427 2.64 -12.60 25.62
C GLY A 427 2.24 -11.14 25.44
N THR A 428 3.21 -10.24 25.53
CA THR A 428 3.01 -8.82 25.19
C THR A 428 3.23 -8.64 23.69
N LEU A 429 2.23 -8.11 22.99
CA LEU A 429 2.27 -7.84 21.56
C LEU A 429 1.97 -6.37 21.28
N VAL A 430 2.31 -5.93 20.07
CA VAL A 430 1.83 -4.66 19.54
C VAL A 430 0.71 -4.97 18.55
N SER A 431 -0.37 -4.21 18.62
CA SER A 431 -1.50 -4.34 17.71
C SER A 431 -1.86 -3.03 17.04
N LEU A 432 -2.37 -3.12 15.81
CA LEU A 432 -3.05 -2.01 15.14
C LEU A 432 -4.57 -2.21 15.24
N ASP A 433 -5.23 -1.31 15.95
CA ASP A 433 -6.68 -1.22 16.02
C ASP A 433 -7.21 -0.28 14.96
N MET A 434 -8.26 -0.67 14.23
CA MET A 434 -8.90 0.18 13.24
C MET A 434 -10.42 0.13 13.33
N GLY A 435 -11.06 1.29 13.54
CA GLY A 435 -12.48 1.40 13.81
C GLY A 435 -12.86 0.88 15.20
N ARG A 436 -14.16 0.68 15.40
CA ARG A 436 -14.76 0.14 16.63
C ARG A 436 -15.88 -0.82 16.29
N ASN A 437 -15.76 -2.06 16.78
CA ASN A 437 -16.79 -3.08 16.58
C ASN A 437 -18.06 -2.79 17.37
N ARG A 438 -19.15 -3.43 16.92
CA ARG A 438 -20.33 -3.62 17.77
C ARG A 438 -19.93 -4.39 19.02
N TYR A 439 -20.45 -3.96 20.15
CA TYR A 439 -20.17 -4.59 21.44
C TYR A 439 -21.41 -4.60 22.31
N TRP A 440 -21.72 -5.76 22.87
CA TRP A 440 -22.78 -5.97 23.84
C TRP A 440 -22.16 -6.65 25.05
N ALA A 441 -22.01 -5.92 26.15
CA ALA A 441 -21.55 -6.52 27.39
C ALA A 441 -22.65 -7.40 27.99
N ASP A 442 -22.33 -8.63 28.40
CA ASP A 442 -23.29 -9.57 29.02
C ASP A 442 -23.95 -9.01 30.28
N ASP A 443 -23.33 -8.03 30.94
CA ASP A 443 -23.81 -7.38 32.16
C ASP A 443 -24.43 -5.99 31.94
N ASN A 444 -24.71 -5.62 30.68
CA ASN A 444 -25.18 -4.30 30.28
C ASN A 444 -24.29 -3.13 30.77
N LYS A 445 -23.00 -3.36 31.08
CA LYS A 445 -22.09 -2.26 31.47
C LYS A 445 -21.99 -1.19 30.40
N PHE A 446 -21.93 -1.60 29.13
CA PHE A 446 -22.15 -0.72 27.99
C PHE A 446 -22.53 -1.49 26.71
N ILE A 447 -23.23 -0.80 25.81
CA ILE A 447 -23.58 -1.26 24.46
C ILE A 447 -23.01 -0.25 23.47
N ARG A 448 -22.40 -0.72 22.37
CA ARG A 448 -21.85 0.13 21.31
C ARG A 448 -22.29 -0.36 19.93
N THR A 449 -22.76 0.55 19.09
CA THR A 449 -23.22 0.24 17.71
C THR A 449 -22.09 -0.03 16.72
N GLY A 450 -20.87 0.37 17.06
CA GLY A 450 -19.71 0.35 16.18
C GLY A 450 -19.78 1.42 15.08
N ASP A 451 -18.64 1.67 14.44
CA ASP A 451 -18.55 2.43 13.19
C ASP A 451 -18.49 1.50 11.98
N VAL A 452 -18.58 2.06 10.77
CA VAL A 452 -18.60 1.28 9.52
C VAL A 452 -17.36 0.40 9.34
N VAL A 453 -16.17 0.89 9.70
CA VAL A 453 -14.91 0.12 9.56
C VAL A 453 -14.90 -1.05 10.53
N GLY A 454 -15.20 -0.81 11.80
CA GLY A 454 -15.23 -1.89 12.80
C GLY A 454 -16.29 -2.96 12.47
N ARG A 455 -17.47 -2.56 11.98
CA ARG A 455 -18.50 -3.52 11.56
C ARG A 455 -18.06 -4.39 10.38
N LEU A 456 -17.43 -3.78 9.36
CA LEU A 456 -16.91 -4.52 8.21
C LEU A 456 -15.80 -5.49 8.62
N LEU A 457 -14.83 -5.02 9.42
CA LEU A 457 -13.74 -5.87 9.90
C LEU A 457 -14.23 -7.00 10.82
N GLN A 458 -15.27 -6.76 11.63
CA GLN A 458 -15.92 -7.81 12.43
C GLN A 458 -16.59 -8.88 11.56
N ALA A 459 -17.06 -8.52 10.36
CA ALA A 459 -17.69 -9.46 9.45
C ALA A 459 -16.67 -10.28 8.66
N SER A 460 -15.53 -9.68 8.28
CA SER A 460 -14.57 -10.28 7.34
C SER A 460 -13.25 -10.76 7.93
N SER A 461 -12.99 -10.51 9.22
CA SER A 461 -11.74 -10.89 9.88
C SER A 461 -11.99 -11.59 11.21
N GLU A 462 -11.31 -12.72 11.43
CA GLU A 462 -11.34 -13.44 12.71
C GLU A 462 -10.82 -12.58 13.87
N GLU A 463 -9.87 -11.67 13.58
CA GLU A 463 -9.32 -10.75 14.58
C GLU A 463 -10.21 -9.51 14.82
N GLY A 464 -11.28 -9.36 14.03
CA GLY A 464 -12.15 -8.19 14.04
C GLY A 464 -11.35 -6.91 13.78
N HIS A 465 -11.43 -5.94 14.69
CA HIS A 465 -10.74 -4.65 14.54
C HIS A 465 -9.29 -4.61 15.03
N HIS A 466 -8.74 -5.70 15.58
CA HIS A 466 -7.43 -5.74 16.25
C HIS A 466 -6.39 -6.54 15.47
N THR A 467 -5.32 -5.96 14.92
CA THR A 467 -4.25 -6.75 14.24
C THR A 467 -3.06 -6.99 15.14
N THR A 468 -2.91 -8.20 15.71
CA THR A 468 -1.77 -8.54 16.57
C THR A 468 -0.59 -9.18 15.83
N ASN A 469 -0.80 -9.59 14.58
CA ASN A 469 0.17 -10.40 13.82
C ASN A 469 1.14 -9.58 12.95
N SER A 470 0.96 -8.26 12.88
CA SER A 470 1.82 -7.39 12.08
C SER A 470 3.18 -7.13 12.71
N PHE A 471 3.22 -6.88 14.02
CA PHE A 471 4.43 -6.37 14.68
C PHE A 471 5.18 -7.49 15.40
N PRO A 472 6.50 -7.62 15.20
CA PRO A 472 7.34 -8.54 15.97
C PRO A 472 7.28 -8.29 17.50
N PRO A 473 7.50 -9.31 18.36
CA PRO A 473 7.35 -9.17 19.81
C PRO A 473 8.27 -8.12 20.45
N GLU A 474 9.44 -7.86 19.88
CA GLU A 474 10.40 -6.88 20.37
C GLU A 474 9.84 -5.44 20.38
N TYR A 475 8.88 -5.14 19.50
CA TYR A 475 8.17 -3.85 19.50
C TYR A 475 7.30 -3.65 20.74
N ALA A 476 6.95 -4.74 21.43
CA ALA A 476 6.19 -4.70 22.67
C ALA A 476 7.08 -4.49 23.91
N GLY A 477 8.40 -4.33 23.74
CA GLY A 477 9.30 -3.88 24.81
C GLY A 477 8.89 -2.48 25.30
N PRO A 478 8.75 -2.23 26.63
CA PRO A 478 8.27 -0.94 27.13
C PRO A 478 9.02 0.28 26.60
N GLU A 479 10.36 0.25 26.62
CA GLU A 479 11.18 1.36 26.12
C GLU A 479 11.08 1.51 24.60
N VAL A 480 11.05 0.39 23.86
CA VAL A 480 10.88 0.39 22.40
C VAL A 480 9.55 1.04 22.02
N PHE A 481 8.46 0.58 22.64
CA PHE A 481 7.12 1.10 22.39
C PHE A 481 7.00 2.59 22.74
N LYS A 482 7.58 3.00 23.87
CA LYS A 482 7.63 4.39 24.31
C LYS A 482 8.33 5.29 23.30
N GLU A 483 9.51 4.90 22.82
CA GLU A 483 10.25 5.69 21.82
C GLU A 483 9.50 5.79 20.49
N LEU A 484 8.95 4.67 20.00
CA LEU A 484 8.21 4.63 18.75
C LEU A 484 6.93 5.48 18.79
N THR A 485 6.13 5.36 19.85
CA THR A 485 4.89 6.13 20.01
C THR A 485 5.15 7.62 20.22
N THR A 486 6.23 7.96 20.92
CA THR A 486 6.68 9.35 21.08
C THR A 486 7.14 9.92 19.74
N GLY A 487 7.99 9.20 19.00
CA GLY A 487 8.45 9.63 17.69
C GLY A 487 7.32 9.78 16.66
N LEU A 488 6.31 8.90 16.69
CA LEU A 488 5.12 9.02 15.84
C LEU A 488 4.30 10.27 16.18
N LYS A 489 4.14 10.59 17.47
CA LYS A 489 3.47 11.82 17.92
C LYS A 489 4.18 13.05 17.38
N GLU A 490 5.50 13.11 17.61
CA GLU A 490 6.34 14.23 17.20
C GLU A 490 6.35 14.40 15.68
N PHE A 491 6.36 13.31 14.92
CA PHE A 491 6.29 13.34 13.46
C PHE A 491 5.03 14.08 12.97
N ILE A 492 3.86 13.70 13.48
CA ILE A 492 2.59 14.31 13.05
C ILE A 492 2.48 15.76 13.53
N GLU A 493 2.93 16.06 14.75
CA GLU A 493 2.95 17.43 15.27
C GLU A 493 3.89 18.35 14.48
N ALA A 494 5.09 17.87 14.13
CA ALA A 494 6.03 18.62 13.31
C ALA A 494 5.43 18.93 11.94
N LYS A 495 4.79 17.94 11.33
CA LYS A 495 4.08 18.12 10.05
C LYS A 495 2.96 19.16 10.16
N ALA A 496 2.20 19.16 11.25
CA ALA A 496 1.08 20.08 11.46
C ALA A 496 1.53 21.53 11.53
N ARG A 497 2.66 21.78 12.21
CA ARG A 497 3.23 23.13 12.36
C ARG A 497 3.81 23.69 11.05
N ILE A 498 4.41 22.84 10.22
CA ILE A 498 4.96 23.27 8.91
C ILE A 498 3.80 23.76 8.02
N ALA A 499 2.71 23.00 7.94
CA ALA A 499 1.54 23.36 7.14
C ALA A 499 0.82 24.64 7.62
N THR A 500 1.03 25.08 8.87
CA THR A 500 0.57 26.40 9.36
C THR A 500 1.47 27.54 8.88
N THR A 501 2.78 27.31 8.77
CA THR A 501 3.79 28.35 8.48
C THR A 501 3.80 28.76 7.01
N ASP A 502 3.61 27.79 6.11
CA ASP A 502 3.53 28.03 4.65
C ASP A 502 2.32 28.89 4.23
N GLN A 503 1.41 29.23 5.14
CA GLN A 503 0.25 30.09 4.85
C GLN A 503 0.53 31.59 5.02
N TYR A 504 1.66 31.94 5.62
CA TYR A 504 2.05 33.34 5.88
C TYR A 504 3.15 33.84 4.94
N GLN A 505 3.54 33.04 3.95
CA GLN A 505 4.42 33.39 2.84
C GLN A 505 3.62 33.36 1.54
#